data_AF-A0A6A6BXW0-F1
#
_entry.id   AF-A0A6A6BXW0-F1
#
_cell.length_a   1.000
_cell.length_b   1.000
_cell.length_c   1.000
_cell.angle_alpha   90.00
_cell.angle_beta   90.00
_cell.angle_gamma   90.00
#
_symmetry.space_group_name_H-M   'P 1'
#
loop_
_entity.id
_entity.type
_entity.pdbx_description
1 polymer ?
#
loop_
_entity_poly.entity_id
_entity_poly.type
_entity_poly.pdbx_seq_one_letter_code
_entity_poly.pdbx_strand_id
1 'polypeptide(L)'
;MDTSPISLLPRELRDIIYEYVFTTPYAVTLQSQHIEHPLTKTCSQLRRETLLMYFSLTRFNAHLDDGPPTPLARWLKTIGPELALRVEEINVWDLHDRNATLYGAAATARLLQHGNLPSGRRYILQPLGDRTLNGLVPGLHEIGLSILRFCVLADEAGEGAQVEETSEFAIVRLNPPVDTARGDVDERV
;
A
#
# COMPACT_ATOMS: atom_id res chain seq x y z
N MET A 1 21.14 26.71 -4.61
CA MET A 1 21.00 26.02 -3.30
C MET A 1 22.24 25.13 -3.10
N ASP A 2 23.40 25.62 -3.53
CA ASP A 2 24.44 24.72 -4.07
C ASP A 2 25.61 24.53 -3.11
N THR A 3 25.38 24.85 -1.83
CA THR A 3 26.39 24.80 -0.76
C THR A 3 25.97 23.93 0.42
N SER A 4 24.82 23.26 0.37
CA SER A 4 24.42 22.34 1.43
C SER A 4 25.31 21.10 1.42
N PRO A 5 25.92 20.70 2.56
CA PRO A 5 26.75 19.49 2.63
C PRO A 5 26.02 18.24 2.14
N ILE A 6 24.71 18.14 2.37
CA ILE A 6 23.93 16.98 1.90
C ILE A 6 23.82 16.96 0.38
N SER A 7 23.72 18.12 -0.28
CA SER A 7 23.61 18.23 -1.74
C SER A 7 24.93 17.93 -2.45
N LEU A 8 26.06 18.03 -1.74
CA LEU A 8 27.39 17.69 -2.25
C LEU A 8 27.68 16.18 -2.24
N LEU A 9 26.94 15.40 -1.47
CA LEU A 9 27.07 13.94 -1.46
C LEU A 9 26.61 13.35 -2.80
N PRO A 10 27.21 12.26 -3.30
CA PRO A 10 26.65 11.46 -4.39
C PRO A 10 25.22 10.98 -4.09
N ARG A 11 24.44 10.72 -5.14
CA ARG A 11 23.02 10.35 -5.00
C ARG A 11 22.84 9.08 -4.18
N GLU A 12 23.73 8.13 -4.36
CA GLU A 12 23.71 6.81 -3.71
C GLU A 12 23.87 6.96 -2.19
N LEU A 13 24.77 7.84 -1.74
CA LEU A 13 24.92 8.11 -0.30
C LEU A 13 23.71 8.85 0.28
N ARG A 14 23.09 9.72 -0.51
CA ARG A 14 21.85 10.40 -0.11
C ARG A 14 20.69 9.42 0.03
N ASP A 15 20.53 8.50 -0.92
CA ASP A 15 19.49 7.47 -0.89
C ASP A 15 19.65 6.58 0.37
N ILE A 16 20.87 6.14 0.70
CA ILE A 16 21.14 5.39 1.94
C ILE A 16 20.70 6.20 3.18
N ILE A 17 21.04 7.50 3.24
CA ILE A 17 20.60 8.38 4.34
C ILE A 17 19.07 8.44 4.40
N TYR A 18 18.39 8.59 3.26
CA TYR A 18 16.92 8.65 3.20
C TYR A 18 16.28 7.34 3.61
N GLU A 19 16.83 6.20 3.20
CA GLU A 19 16.37 4.88 3.64
C GLU A 19 16.43 4.75 5.16
N TYR A 20 17.54 5.15 5.79
CA TYR A 20 17.65 5.15 7.24
C TYR A 20 16.66 6.10 7.93
N VAL A 21 16.33 7.23 7.31
CA VAL A 21 15.35 8.18 7.86
C VAL A 21 13.93 7.59 7.82
N PHE A 22 13.57 6.88 6.76
CA PHE A 22 12.21 6.37 6.58
C PHE A 22 11.99 4.96 7.12
N THR A 23 13.07 4.19 7.31
CA THR A 23 13.01 2.86 7.90
C THR A 23 12.94 2.98 9.41
N THR A 24 11.73 2.88 9.95
CA THR A 24 11.47 2.90 11.40
C THR A 24 10.65 1.67 11.79
N PRO A 25 10.91 1.06 12.97
CA PRO A 25 10.05 -0.02 13.48
C PRO A 25 8.66 0.50 13.88
N TYR A 26 8.50 1.81 14.08
CA TYR A 26 7.26 2.44 14.51
C TYR A 26 6.49 3.01 13.32
N ALA A 27 5.22 2.65 13.21
CA ALA A 27 4.33 3.23 12.21
C ALA A 27 3.96 4.69 12.55
N VAL A 28 3.90 5.53 11.52
CA VAL A 28 3.54 6.95 11.64
C VAL A 28 2.02 7.08 11.69
N THR A 29 1.49 7.62 12.78
CA THR A 29 0.06 7.89 12.89
C THR A 29 -0.33 9.08 12.03
N LEU A 30 -1.27 8.84 11.10
CA LEU A 30 -1.88 9.88 10.28
C LEU A 30 -2.68 10.82 11.18
N GLN A 31 -2.14 12.01 11.41
CA GLN A 31 -2.85 13.11 12.06
C GLN A 31 -3.54 13.97 11.01
N SER A 32 -4.69 14.54 11.35
CA SER A 32 -5.34 15.55 10.52
C SER A 32 -4.31 16.65 10.21
N GLN A 33 -4.11 16.94 8.92
CA GLN A 33 -3.18 17.97 8.37
C GLN A 33 -1.70 17.58 8.18
N HIS A 34 -1.22 16.43 8.67
CA HIS A 34 0.17 16.01 8.48
C HIS A 34 0.30 14.96 7.35
N ILE A 35 0.19 15.43 6.10
CA ILE A 35 0.15 14.55 4.92
C ILE A 35 1.55 14.03 4.52
N GLU A 36 2.62 14.75 4.87
CA GLU A 36 3.97 14.47 4.35
C GLU A 36 5.07 14.70 5.40
N HIS A 37 6.13 13.89 5.32
CA HIS A 37 7.31 13.99 6.17
C HIS A 37 8.03 15.34 6.03
N PRO A 38 8.57 15.95 7.11
CA PRO A 38 9.26 17.24 7.03
C PRO A 38 10.35 17.31 5.96
N LEU A 39 11.08 16.20 5.74
CA LEU A 39 12.12 16.11 4.72
C LEU A 39 11.61 16.41 3.31
N THR A 40 10.39 15.99 2.96
CA THR A 40 9.81 16.20 1.62
C THR A 40 9.35 17.65 1.39
N LYS A 41 9.41 18.49 2.43
CA LYS A 41 9.02 19.92 2.42
C LYS A 41 10.21 20.88 2.44
N THR A 42 11.43 20.37 2.53
CA THR A 42 12.65 21.18 2.68
C THR A 42 13.04 21.93 1.41
N CYS A 43 13.27 21.21 0.30
CA CYS A 43 13.57 21.79 -1.00
C CYS A 43 13.09 20.88 -2.15
N SER A 44 13.05 21.42 -3.37
CA SER A 44 12.56 20.69 -4.55
C SER A 44 13.43 19.47 -4.91
N GLN A 45 14.74 19.52 -4.63
CA GLN A 45 15.61 18.36 -4.80
C GLN A 45 15.21 17.24 -3.84
N LEU A 46 15.22 17.52 -2.53
CA LEU A 46 14.87 16.55 -1.51
C LEU A 46 13.47 15.99 -1.71
N ARG A 47 12.49 16.83 -2.05
CA ARG A 47 11.14 16.37 -2.39
C ARG A 47 11.13 15.35 -3.52
N ARG A 48 11.81 15.63 -4.64
CA ARG A 48 11.85 14.73 -5.80
C ARG A 48 12.56 13.40 -5.48
N GLU A 49 13.60 13.46 -4.66
CA GLU A 49 14.38 12.26 -4.30
C GLU A 49 13.65 11.39 -3.27
N THR A 50 12.96 12.00 -2.30
CA THR A 50 12.48 11.31 -1.09
C THR A 50 10.99 10.99 -1.07
N LEU A 51 10.15 11.70 -1.83
CA LEU A 51 8.69 11.55 -1.71
C LEU A 51 8.24 10.11 -1.97
N LEU A 52 8.75 9.48 -3.03
CA LEU A 52 8.43 8.08 -3.33
C LEU A 52 8.97 7.12 -2.26
N MET A 53 10.22 7.34 -1.81
CA MET A 53 10.83 6.52 -0.76
C MET A 53 10.05 6.57 0.55
N TYR A 54 9.56 7.75 0.91
CA TYR A 54 8.74 7.92 2.11
C TYR A 54 7.53 6.98 2.10
N PHE A 55 6.71 7.01 1.04
CA PHE A 55 5.54 6.14 0.96
C PHE A 55 5.91 4.66 0.84
N SER A 56 7.01 4.31 0.17
CA SER A 56 7.42 2.91 -0.03
C SER A 56 8.20 2.27 1.11
N LEU A 57 8.62 3.04 2.11
CA LEU A 57 9.38 2.51 3.26
C LEU A 57 8.66 2.75 4.59
N THR A 58 7.80 3.77 4.68
CA THR A 58 7.09 4.10 5.92
C THR A 58 5.82 3.26 6.06
N ARG A 59 5.62 2.77 7.29
CA ARG A 59 4.36 2.15 7.74
C ARG A 59 3.47 3.24 8.36
N PHE A 60 2.18 3.22 8.06
CA PHE A 60 1.24 4.22 8.53
C PHE A 60 0.21 3.61 9.48
N ASN A 61 -0.24 4.38 10.47
CA ASN A 61 -1.43 4.04 11.27
C ASN A 61 -2.53 5.04 10.94
N ALA A 62 -3.74 4.56 10.65
CA ALA A 62 -4.89 5.38 10.30
C ALA A 62 -6.08 5.01 11.18
N HIS A 63 -6.66 6.00 11.87
CA HIS A 63 -7.88 5.79 12.64
C HIS A 63 -9.11 5.93 11.72
N LEU A 64 -10.09 5.03 11.80
CA LEU A 64 -11.32 5.09 11.01
C LEU A 64 -12.41 5.99 11.60
N ASP A 65 -12.22 6.54 12.81
CA ASP A 65 -13.19 7.48 13.39
C ASP A 65 -13.40 8.72 12.50
N ASP A 66 -14.64 9.20 12.55
CA ASP A 66 -15.18 10.40 11.90
C ASP A 66 -15.75 10.21 10.49
N GLY A 67 -16.74 9.33 10.37
CA GLY A 67 -17.80 9.40 9.35
C GLY A 67 -17.35 9.39 7.87
N PRO A 68 -18.29 9.46 6.93
CA PRO A 68 -17.97 9.54 5.51
C PRO A 68 -17.68 10.99 5.05
N PRO A 69 -16.62 11.25 4.26
CA PRO A 69 -15.50 10.36 3.96
C PRO A 69 -14.51 10.28 5.13
N THR A 70 -14.00 9.08 5.38
CA THR A 70 -13.07 8.82 6.49
C THR A 70 -11.78 9.66 6.32
N PRO A 71 -11.09 10.05 7.41
CA PRO A 71 -9.82 10.76 7.33
C PRO A 71 -8.80 10.07 6.41
N LEU A 72 -8.78 8.73 6.42
CA LEU A 72 -7.96 7.92 5.53
C LEU A 72 -8.33 8.09 4.05
N ALA A 73 -9.61 8.05 3.69
CA ALA A 73 -10.06 8.27 2.32
C ALA A 73 -9.65 9.66 1.80
N ARG A 74 -9.78 10.69 2.65
CA ARG A 74 -9.35 12.06 2.33
C ARG A 74 -7.83 12.14 2.13
N TRP A 75 -7.05 11.45 2.97
CA TRP A 75 -5.60 11.41 2.85
C TRP A 75 -5.15 10.72 1.57
N LEU A 76 -5.72 9.55 1.24
CA LEU A 76 -5.44 8.83 -0.01
C LEU A 76 -5.79 9.67 -1.25
N LYS A 77 -6.91 10.40 -1.20
CA LYS A 77 -7.29 11.35 -2.24
C LYS A 77 -6.28 12.49 -2.38
N THR A 78 -5.71 12.96 -1.28
CA THR A 78 -4.77 14.08 -1.27
C THR A 78 -3.40 13.70 -1.82
N ILE A 79 -2.88 12.52 -1.47
CA ILE A 79 -1.60 12.03 -2.02
C ILE A 79 -1.75 11.55 -3.47
N GLY A 80 -2.96 11.17 -3.88
CA GLY A 80 -3.27 10.73 -5.23
C GLY A 80 -2.92 9.26 -5.50
N PRO A 81 -3.37 8.72 -6.64
CA PRO A 81 -3.37 7.29 -6.90
C PRO A 81 -1.96 6.69 -7.01
N GLU A 82 -1.02 7.42 -7.62
CA GLU A 82 0.34 6.92 -7.82
C GLU A 82 1.10 6.78 -6.49
N LEU A 83 0.90 7.69 -5.54
CA LEU A 83 1.52 7.58 -4.21
C LEU A 83 0.78 6.56 -3.33
N ALA A 84 -0.55 6.48 -3.42
CA ALA A 84 -1.33 5.47 -2.72
C ALA A 84 -0.90 4.04 -3.10
N LEU A 85 -0.63 3.77 -4.38
CA LEU A 85 -0.11 2.48 -4.85
C LEU A 85 1.33 2.20 -4.40
N ARG A 86 2.08 3.21 -3.95
CA ARG A 86 3.46 3.08 -3.46
C ARG A 86 3.54 2.79 -1.98
N VAL A 87 2.42 2.90 -1.26
CA VAL A 87 2.39 2.69 0.19
C VAL A 87 2.86 1.28 0.54
N GLU A 88 3.78 1.19 1.49
CA GLU A 88 4.22 -0.10 2.02
C GLU A 88 3.11 -0.78 2.81
N GLU A 89 2.58 -0.10 3.83
CA GLU A 89 1.59 -0.65 4.75
C GLU A 89 0.80 0.49 5.43
N ILE A 90 -0.51 0.33 5.54
CA ILE A 90 -1.38 1.17 6.38
C ILE A 90 -2.14 0.26 7.34
N ASN A 91 -1.83 0.34 8.62
CA ASN A 91 -2.63 -0.27 9.67
C ASN A 91 -3.81 0.63 9.97
N VAL A 92 -4.99 0.08 9.80
CA VAL A 92 -6.26 0.74 9.99
C VAL A 92 -6.89 0.15 11.23
N TRP A 93 -7.26 1.00 12.17
CA TRP A 93 -7.85 0.62 13.44
C TRP A 93 -9.07 1.49 13.73
N ASP A 94 -10.07 0.88 14.37
CA ASP A 94 -11.34 1.48 14.78
C ASP A 94 -11.57 1.16 16.27
N LEU A 95 -12.30 2.01 16.97
CA LEU A 95 -12.72 1.86 18.37
C LEU A 95 -13.46 0.54 18.64
N HIS A 96 -13.98 -0.11 17.60
CA HIS A 96 -14.68 -1.39 17.68
C HIS A 96 -13.77 -2.62 17.46
N ASP A 97 -12.47 -2.51 17.74
CA ASP A 97 -11.45 -3.57 17.56
C ASP A 97 -11.38 -4.12 16.12
N ARG A 98 -11.82 -3.33 15.14
CA ARG A 98 -11.68 -3.70 13.73
C ARG A 98 -10.33 -3.24 13.23
N ASN A 99 -9.43 -4.20 13.09
CA ASN A 99 -8.12 -3.99 12.48
C ASN A 99 -8.15 -4.44 11.02
N ALA A 100 -7.62 -3.62 10.14
CA ALA A 100 -7.41 -3.92 8.74
C ALA A 100 -6.03 -3.41 8.31
N THR A 101 -5.37 -4.10 7.39
CA THR A 101 -4.08 -3.65 6.86
C THR A 101 -4.19 -3.46 5.36
N LEU A 102 -3.83 -2.28 4.87
CA LEU A 102 -3.82 -1.96 3.45
C LEU A 102 -2.39 -1.96 2.91
N TYR A 103 -2.19 -2.58 1.75
CA TYR A 103 -0.92 -2.68 1.06
C TYR A 103 -0.98 -2.01 -0.32
N GLY A 104 0.07 -1.29 -0.69
CA GLY A 104 0.27 -0.80 -2.05
C GLY A 104 0.68 -1.93 -3.01
N ALA A 105 0.94 -1.59 -4.27
CA ALA A 105 1.17 -2.56 -5.33
C ALA A 105 2.42 -3.42 -5.12
N ALA A 106 3.54 -2.82 -4.70
CA ALA A 106 4.79 -3.55 -4.49
C ALA A 106 4.71 -4.50 -3.28
N ALA A 107 4.14 -4.04 -2.16
CA ALA A 107 3.89 -4.87 -0.99
C ALA A 107 2.90 -6.00 -1.30
N THR A 108 1.84 -5.70 -2.07
CA THR A 108 0.89 -6.71 -2.54
C THR A 108 1.58 -7.80 -3.35
N ALA A 109 2.40 -7.44 -4.33
CA ALA A 109 3.14 -8.41 -5.14
C ALA A 109 4.07 -9.30 -4.29
N ARG A 110 4.76 -8.72 -3.30
CA ARG A 110 5.61 -9.48 -2.37
C ARG A 110 4.81 -10.45 -1.52
N LEU A 111 3.65 -10.06 -0.99
CA LEU A 111 2.80 -10.96 -0.21
C LEU A 111 2.28 -12.13 -1.07
N LEU A 112 1.86 -11.87 -2.31
CA LEU A 112 1.41 -12.91 -3.22
C LEU A 112 2.51 -13.91 -3.62
N GLN A 113 3.75 -13.45 -3.76
CA GLN A 113 4.88 -14.27 -4.20
C GLN A 113 5.64 -14.95 -3.05
N HIS A 114 5.76 -14.26 -1.92
CA HIS A 114 6.69 -14.59 -0.83
C HIS A 114 6.04 -14.48 0.56
N GLY A 115 4.71 -14.43 0.62
CA GLY A 115 4.00 -14.46 1.89
C GLY A 115 4.44 -15.65 2.75
N ASN A 116 4.70 -15.41 4.03
CA ASN A 116 5.16 -16.44 4.96
C ASN A 116 3.98 -17.30 5.42
N LEU A 117 3.43 -18.08 4.50
CA LEU A 117 2.36 -19.04 4.75
C LEU A 117 2.94 -20.46 4.89
N PRO A 118 2.32 -21.33 5.70
CA PRO A 118 2.67 -22.74 5.74
C PRO A 118 2.64 -23.38 4.34
N SER A 119 3.49 -24.39 4.11
CA SER A 119 3.54 -25.12 2.84
C SER A 119 2.16 -25.61 2.40
N GLY A 120 1.83 -25.41 1.11
CA GLY A 120 0.51 -25.75 0.56
C GLY A 120 -0.57 -24.71 0.86
N ARG A 121 -0.20 -23.50 1.30
CA ARG A 121 -1.10 -22.35 1.38
C ARG A 121 -0.55 -21.20 0.57
N ARG A 122 -1.44 -20.47 -0.10
CA ARG A 122 -1.08 -19.28 -0.88
C ARG A 122 -2.09 -18.17 -0.71
N TYR A 123 -1.62 -16.94 -0.86
CA TYR A 123 -2.49 -15.79 -0.93
C TYR A 123 -3.15 -15.69 -2.30
N ILE A 124 -4.44 -15.34 -2.30
CA ILE A 124 -5.21 -14.92 -3.47
C ILE A 124 -5.89 -13.59 -3.17
N LEU A 125 -6.22 -12.82 -4.21
CA LEU A 125 -7.01 -11.60 -4.06
C LEU A 125 -8.45 -11.86 -4.48
N GLN A 126 -9.40 -11.43 -3.64
CA GLN A 126 -10.83 -11.52 -3.95
C GLN A 126 -11.51 -10.16 -3.82
N PRO A 127 -12.55 -9.87 -4.65
CA PRO A 127 -13.37 -8.69 -4.48
C PRO A 127 -13.99 -8.62 -3.09
N LEU A 128 -14.11 -7.41 -2.55
CA LEU A 128 -14.91 -7.16 -1.36
C LEU A 128 -16.39 -7.46 -1.67
N GLY A 129 -16.99 -8.39 -0.93
CA GLY A 129 -18.45 -8.54 -0.88
C GLY A 129 -19.11 -7.41 -0.07
N ASP A 130 -20.34 -7.62 0.41
CA ASP A 130 -21.14 -6.62 1.15
C ASP A 130 -20.54 -6.13 2.48
N ARG A 131 -19.45 -6.75 2.97
CA ARG A 131 -18.75 -6.34 4.20
C ARG A 131 -17.69 -5.29 3.88
N THR A 132 -18.12 -4.06 3.69
CA THR A 132 -17.27 -2.94 3.29
C THR A 132 -16.53 -2.29 4.46
N LEU A 133 -15.26 -1.89 4.21
CA LEU A 133 -14.62 -0.78 4.92
C LEU A 133 -15.41 0.49 4.60
N ASN A 134 -16.52 0.69 5.32
CA ASN A 134 -17.53 1.70 5.04
C ASN A 134 -16.88 3.10 4.87
N GLY A 135 -17.09 3.71 3.70
CA GLY A 135 -16.58 5.05 3.37
C GLY A 135 -15.20 5.11 2.70
N LEU A 136 -14.39 4.03 2.75
CA LEU A 136 -13.07 4.03 2.09
C LEU A 136 -13.17 3.71 0.59
N VAL A 137 -13.96 2.68 0.23
CA VAL A 137 -14.09 2.22 -1.16
C VAL A 137 -14.62 3.32 -2.10
N PRO A 138 -15.71 4.04 -1.77
CA PRO A 138 -16.17 5.14 -2.62
C PRO A 138 -15.11 6.22 -2.83
N GLY A 139 -14.36 6.60 -1.77
CA GLY A 139 -13.30 7.60 -1.87
C GLY A 139 -12.11 7.16 -2.72
N LEU A 140 -11.79 5.86 -2.74
CA LEU A 140 -10.77 5.31 -3.63
C LEU A 140 -11.24 5.25 -5.08
N HIS A 141 -12.51 4.93 -5.32
CA HIS A 141 -13.08 4.91 -6.66
C HIS A 141 -13.01 6.29 -7.33
N GLU A 142 -13.21 7.36 -6.57
CA GLU A 142 -13.05 8.75 -7.05
C GLU A 142 -11.65 9.06 -7.61
N ILE A 143 -10.61 8.35 -7.16
CA ILE A 143 -9.24 8.50 -7.64
C ILE A 143 -8.78 7.35 -8.55
N GLY A 144 -9.72 6.52 -9.05
CA GLY A 144 -9.43 5.43 -9.96
C GLY A 144 -8.79 4.20 -9.31
N LEU A 145 -8.90 4.07 -7.98
CA LEU A 145 -8.40 2.94 -7.21
C LEU A 145 -9.57 2.12 -6.64
N SER A 146 -9.27 0.91 -6.20
CA SER A 146 -10.18 0.00 -5.49
C SER A 146 -9.39 -0.79 -4.45
N ILE A 147 -10.09 -1.65 -3.72
CA ILE A 147 -9.49 -2.57 -2.75
C ILE A 147 -9.91 -4.00 -3.08
N LEU A 148 -8.97 -4.94 -2.97
CA LEU A 148 -9.22 -6.37 -2.93
C LEU A 148 -8.81 -6.94 -1.57
N ARG A 149 -9.48 -7.98 -1.10
CA ARG A 149 -9.12 -8.69 0.14
C ARG A 149 -8.11 -9.78 -0.17
N PHE A 150 -7.12 -9.94 0.70
CA PHE A 150 -6.30 -11.15 0.73
C PHE A 150 -7.10 -12.30 1.36
N CYS A 151 -7.11 -13.43 0.67
CA CYS A 151 -7.61 -14.68 1.21
C CYS A 151 -6.51 -15.73 1.14
N VAL A 152 -6.50 -16.65 2.10
CA VAL A 152 -5.59 -17.80 2.11
C VAL A 152 -6.33 -18.98 1.52
N LEU A 153 -5.77 -19.54 0.45
CA LEU A 153 -6.24 -20.78 -0.17
C LEU A 153 -5.35 -21.93 0.30
N ALA A 154 -5.96 -22.98 0.84
CA ALA A 154 -5.27 -24.25 1.10
C ALA A 154 -5.30 -25.12 -0.16
N ASP A 155 -4.15 -25.65 -0.55
CA ASP A 155 -3.99 -26.63 -1.62
C ASP A 155 -4.41 -28.02 -1.06
N GLU A 156 -5.70 -28.25 -0.86
CA GLU A 156 -6.20 -29.59 -0.55
C GLU A 156 -6.46 -30.37 -1.84
N ALA A 157 -5.75 -31.48 -1.98
CA ALA A 157 -6.00 -32.53 -2.97
C ALA A 157 -7.28 -33.29 -2.58
N GLY A 158 -8.45 -32.70 -2.81
CA GLY A 158 -9.76 -33.29 -2.52
C GLY A 158 -10.87 -32.23 -2.54
N GLU A 159 -12.07 -32.60 -2.98
CA GLU A 159 -13.20 -31.69 -3.24
C GLU A 159 -13.46 -30.69 -2.10
N GLY A 160 -13.18 -29.40 -2.37
CA GLY A 160 -13.61 -28.27 -1.54
C GLY A 160 -12.45 -27.43 -1.00
N ALA A 161 -11.72 -26.73 -1.88
CA ALA A 161 -10.66 -25.82 -1.45
C ALA A 161 -11.22 -24.76 -0.46
N GLN A 162 -10.77 -24.80 0.78
CA GLN A 162 -11.20 -23.86 1.82
C GLN A 162 -10.50 -22.52 1.62
N VAL A 163 -11.30 -21.46 1.50
CA VAL A 163 -10.83 -20.07 1.40
C VAL A 163 -11.02 -19.39 2.77
N GLU A 164 -9.92 -18.96 3.37
CA GLU A 164 -9.91 -18.23 4.63
C GLU A 164 -9.76 -16.73 4.35
N GLU A 165 -10.72 -15.91 4.79
CA GLU A 165 -10.66 -14.46 4.67
C GLU A 165 -9.68 -13.87 5.68
N THR A 166 -8.83 -12.93 5.26
CA THR A 166 -7.96 -12.17 6.18
C THR A 166 -8.44 -10.74 6.37
N SER A 167 -7.84 -10.03 7.32
CA SER A 167 -8.01 -8.57 7.50
C SER A 167 -7.01 -7.74 6.68
N GLU A 168 -6.37 -8.35 5.68
CA GLU A 168 -5.40 -7.70 4.82
C GLU A 168 -6.03 -7.37 3.47
N PHE A 169 -5.63 -6.24 2.90
CA PHE A 169 -6.28 -5.65 1.75
C PHE A 169 -5.25 -5.05 0.80
N ALA A 170 -5.39 -5.30 -0.49
CA ALA A 170 -4.57 -4.70 -1.54
C ALA A 170 -5.24 -3.48 -2.15
N ILE A 171 -4.54 -2.35 -2.22
CA ILE A 171 -4.94 -1.19 -3.00
C ILE A 171 -4.58 -1.47 -4.46
N VAL A 172 -5.58 -1.44 -5.34
CA VAL A 172 -5.42 -1.76 -6.77
C VAL A 172 -5.99 -0.65 -7.64
N ARG A 173 -5.60 -0.60 -8.92
CA ARG A 173 -6.31 0.25 -9.90
C ARG A 173 -7.69 -0.33 -10.18
N LEU A 174 -8.72 0.52 -10.19
CA LEU A 174 -10.10 0.11 -10.44
C LEU A 174 -10.26 -0.52 -11.84
N ASN A 175 -9.54 0.02 -12.83
CA ASN A 175 -9.39 -0.55 -14.16
C ASN A 175 -7.89 -0.67 -14.44
N PRO A 176 -7.26 -1.85 -14.29
CA PRO A 176 -5.86 -2.00 -14.65
C PRO A 176 -5.71 -1.75 -16.16
N PRO A 177 -4.64 -1.05 -16.61
CA PRO A 177 -4.33 -1.00 -18.04
C PRO A 177 -4.17 -2.43 -18.57
N VAL A 178 -4.72 -2.70 -19.76
CA VAL A 178 -4.96 -4.02 -20.37
C VAL A 178 -3.69 -4.87 -20.64
N ASP A 179 -2.51 -4.42 -20.22
CA ASP A 179 -1.22 -4.96 -20.69
C ASP A 179 -0.56 -6.05 -19.83
N THR A 180 -1.29 -6.75 -18.96
CA THR A 180 -0.74 -7.91 -18.21
C THR A 180 -1.44 -9.25 -18.47
N ALA A 181 -2.30 -9.31 -19.50
CA ALA A 181 -2.93 -10.55 -19.95
C ALA A 181 -2.41 -11.00 -21.32
N ARG A 182 -1.11 -11.23 -21.44
CA ARG A 182 -0.58 -12.16 -22.45
C ARG A 182 0.46 -13.04 -21.79
N GLY A 183 -0.01 -14.19 -21.30
CA GLY A 183 0.84 -15.36 -21.23
C GLY A 183 1.32 -15.66 -22.64
N ASP A 184 2.63 -15.82 -22.77
CA ASP A 184 3.23 -16.49 -23.91
C ASP A 184 2.59 -17.87 -24.02
N VAL A 185 1.65 -18.00 -24.95
CA VAL A 185 1.37 -19.27 -25.60
C VAL A 185 2.40 -19.34 -26.73
N ASP A 186 3.52 -19.97 -26.41
CA ASP A 186 4.51 -20.39 -27.40
C ASP A 186 3.93 -21.57 -28.20
N GLU A 187 3.11 -21.25 -29.20
CA GLU A 187 2.85 -22.16 -30.33
C GLU A 187 3.88 -21.87 -31.41
N ARG A 188 5.02 -22.58 -31.35
CA ARG A 188 5.87 -22.96 -32.50
C ARG A 188 7.01 -23.87 -32.03
N VAL A 189 6.83 -25.19 -32.15
CA VAL A 189 7.61 -26.13 -33.00
C VAL A 189 6.89 -27.48 -32.97
#